data_AF-A0A386C834-F1
#
_entry.id   AF-A0A386C834-F1
#
_cell.length_a   1.000
_cell.length_b   1.000
_cell.length_c   1.000
_cell.angle_alpha   90.00
_cell.angle_beta   90.00
_cell.angle_gamma   90.00
#
_symmetry.space_group_name_H-M   'P 1'
#
loop_
_entity.id
_entity.type
_entity.pdbx_description
1 polymer ?
#
loop_
_entity_poly.entity_id
_entity_poly.type
_entity_poly.pdbx_seq_one_letter_code
_entity_poly.pdbx_strand_id
1 'polypeptide(L)'
;MTPERDSITWAMVNAMLREQKFGKDDVKVMNTRYQDAVPFYIDKGFAEYGATAANAVVKAWTSNGGKSYAKSRPVPIKQIIGSTRLPQADLDRIRDILVTLSQTEAGQKVLAATGYKGFVAPNPDVEKSVMAWLGI
;
A
#
# COMPACT_ATOMS: atom_id res chain seq x y z
N MET A 1 5.86 8.27 13.26
CA MET A 1 6.88 7.78 12.32
C MET A 1 6.20 7.24 11.07
N THR A 2 6.55 7.72 9.90
CA THR A 2 6.08 7.21 8.61
C THR A 2 7.26 6.83 7.72
N PRO A 3 7.07 6.03 6.68
CA PRO A 3 8.11 5.84 5.67
C PRO A 3 8.44 7.15 4.93
N GLU A 4 9.43 7.15 4.05
CA GLU A 4 9.92 8.33 3.31
C GLU A 4 8.79 9.14 2.63
N ARG A 5 9.02 10.45 2.44
CA ARG A 5 7.97 11.41 2.03
C ARG A 5 7.39 11.15 0.64
N ASP A 6 8.17 10.53 -0.24
CA ASP A 6 7.77 10.11 -1.58
C ASP A 6 7.08 8.73 -1.57
N SER A 7 6.97 8.07 -0.42
CA SER A 7 6.26 6.81 -0.31
C SER A 7 4.74 7.00 -0.33
N ILE A 8 4.05 6.07 -0.97
CA ILE A 8 2.59 6.01 -0.93
C ILE A 8 2.04 5.87 0.49
N THR A 9 2.78 5.22 1.40
CA THR A 9 2.39 5.11 2.82
C THR A 9 2.36 6.48 3.50
N TRP A 10 3.32 7.37 3.17
CA TRP A 10 3.29 8.74 3.66
C TRP A 10 2.06 9.49 3.14
N ALA A 11 1.75 9.38 1.84
CA ALA A 11 0.57 10.03 1.26
C ALA A 11 -0.74 9.52 1.91
N MET A 12 -0.85 8.20 2.14
CA MET A 12 -2.00 7.60 2.81
C MET A 12 -2.16 8.09 4.26
N VAL A 13 -1.08 8.21 5.02
CA VAL A 13 -1.15 8.73 6.40
C VAL A 13 -1.62 10.17 6.41
N ASN A 14 -1.09 11.02 5.53
CA ASN A 14 -1.53 12.42 5.46
C ASN A 14 -2.98 12.56 4.99
N ALA A 15 -3.43 11.70 4.08
CA ALA A 15 -4.84 11.64 3.68
C ALA A 15 -5.75 11.31 4.87
N MET A 16 -5.38 10.30 5.67
CA MET A 16 -6.13 9.93 6.88
C MET A 16 -6.13 11.05 7.94
N LEU A 17 -4.99 11.71 8.18
CA LEU A 17 -4.91 12.83 9.10
C LEU A 17 -5.82 13.99 8.67
N ARG A 18 -5.82 14.32 7.37
CA ARG A 18 -6.68 15.35 6.80
C ARG A 18 -8.17 15.00 6.92
N GLU A 19 -8.56 13.75 6.67
CA GLU A 19 -9.94 13.28 6.87
C GLU A 19 -10.40 13.45 8.33
N GLN A 20 -9.49 13.24 9.27
CA GLN A 20 -9.74 13.44 10.71
C GLN A 20 -9.53 14.90 11.17
N LYS A 21 -9.33 15.83 10.22
CA LYS A 21 -9.17 17.27 10.46
C LYS A 21 -7.95 17.64 11.32
N PHE A 22 -6.91 16.81 11.37
CA PHE A 22 -5.64 17.19 11.98
C PHE A 22 -4.93 18.25 11.13
N GLY A 23 -4.50 19.33 11.76
CA GLY A 23 -3.60 20.33 11.23
C GLY A 23 -2.14 19.89 11.29
N LYS A 24 -1.28 20.63 10.57
CA LYS A 24 0.18 20.39 10.51
C LYS A 24 0.88 20.48 11.86
N ASP A 25 0.33 21.25 12.79
CA ASP A 25 0.93 21.51 14.10
C ASP A 25 0.35 20.59 15.18
N ASP A 26 -0.71 19.83 14.87
CA ASP A 26 -1.34 18.89 15.80
C ASP A 26 -0.54 17.58 15.93
N VAL A 27 0.24 17.23 14.90
CA VAL A 27 1.01 15.97 14.85
C VAL A 27 2.40 16.20 14.27
N LYS A 28 3.43 15.87 15.05
CA LYS A 28 4.81 15.85 14.55
C LYS A 28 5.06 14.58 13.73
N VAL A 29 5.15 14.73 12.41
CA VAL A 29 5.48 13.62 11.51
C VAL A 29 6.99 13.55 11.25
N MET A 30 7.59 12.43 11.65
CA MET A 30 8.96 12.06 11.30
C MET A 30 8.97 10.93 10.27
N ASN A 31 10.00 10.91 9.43
CA ASN A 31 10.16 9.95 8.35
C ASN A 31 11.35 9.01 8.60
N THR A 32 11.24 7.77 8.11
CA THR A 32 12.34 6.82 7.97
C THR A 32 12.34 6.25 6.55
N ARG A 33 13.53 5.90 6.04
CA ARG A 33 13.67 5.31 4.69
C ARG A 33 12.98 3.96 4.56
N TYR A 34 13.08 3.13 5.58
CA TYR A 34 12.65 1.74 5.51
C TYR A 34 11.48 1.45 6.45
N GLN A 35 10.49 0.72 5.94
CA GLN A 35 9.27 0.40 6.72
C GLN A 35 9.54 -0.54 7.90
N ASP A 36 10.57 -1.37 7.80
CA ASP A 36 11.03 -2.28 8.84
C ASP A 36 11.76 -1.56 9.98
N ALA A 37 12.21 -0.32 9.77
CA ALA A 37 12.78 0.52 10.82
C ALA A 37 11.70 1.16 11.71
N VAL A 38 10.43 1.18 11.28
CA VAL A 38 9.35 1.85 12.04
C VAL A 38 9.22 1.32 13.48
N PRO A 39 9.18 0.00 13.74
CA PRO A 39 9.14 -0.54 15.11
C PRO A 39 10.32 -0.08 15.97
N PHE A 40 11.54 -0.04 15.42
CA PHE A 40 12.72 0.40 16.16
C PHE A 40 12.56 1.82 16.70
N TYR A 41 12.02 2.76 15.91
CA TYR A 41 11.78 4.13 16.38
C TYR A 41 10.73 4.19 17.50
N ILE A 42 9.76 3.29 17.49
CA ILE A 42 8.76 3.18 18.57
C ILE A 42 9.42 2.61 19.82
N ASP A 43 10.09 1.47 19.69
CA ASP A 43 10.73 0.76 20.81
C ASP A 43 11.82 1.58 21.51
N LYS A 44 12.52 2.45 20.77
CA LYS A 44 13.54 3.35 21.33
C LYS A 44 12.98 4.66 21.86
N GLY A 45 11.66 4.87 21.80
CA GLY A 45 11.02 6.10 22.28
C GLY A 45 11.28 7.32 21.41
N PHE A 46 11.79 7.13 20.19
CA PHE A 46 11.96 8.22 19.23
C PHE A 46 10.64 8.62 18.57
N ALA A 47 9.64 7.75 18.58
CA ALA A 47 8.27 8.04 18.14
C ALA A 47 7.26 7.31 19.03
N GLU A 48 6.10 7.93 19.26
CA GLU A 48 5.00 7.31 20.02
C GLU A 48 4.16 6.38 19.15
N TYR A 49 4.04 6.70 17.86
CA TYR A 49 3.25 5.95 16.88
C TYR A 49 4.01 5.79 15.57
N GLY A 50 3.71 4.72 14.84
CA GLY A 50 4.27 4.45 13.52
C GLY A 50 3.24 3.92 12.53
N ALA A 51 3.50 4.15 11.24
CA ALA A 51 2.72 3.60 10.14
C ALA A 51 3.59 2.73 9.24
N THR A 52 3.06 1.59 8.82
CA THR A 52 3.72 0.67 7.88
C THR A 52 2.66 0.01 7.00
N ALA A 53 2.96 -0.14 5.71
CA ALA A 53 2.20 -0.95 4.76
C ALA A 53 2.79 -2.36 4.61
N ALA A 54 3.91 -2.66 5.28
CA ALA A 54 4.55 -3.97 5.24
C ALA A 54 3.82 -4.95 6.18
N ASN A 55 3.11 -5.92 5.59
CA ASN A 55 2.35 -6.91 6.36
C ASN A 55 3.23 -7.73 7.32
N ALA A 56 4.47 -8.05 6.92
CA ALA A 56 5.42 -8.75 7.78
C ALA A 56 5.76 -7.95 9.05
N VAL A 57 5.92 -6.63 8.93
CA VAL A 57 6.20 -5.72 10.06
C VAL A 57 5.00 -5.66 11.00
N VAL A 58 3.79 -5.51 10.47
CA VAL A 58 2.56 -5.54 11.28
C VAL A 58 2.42 -6.85 12.03
N LYS A 59 2.64 -7.99 11.35
CA LYS A 59 2.55 -9.32 11.97
C LYS A 59 3.59 -9.50 13.08
N ALA A 60 4.84 -9.11 12.85
CA ALA A 60 5.89 -9.20 13.85
C ALA A 60 5.58 -8.32 15.07
N TRP A 61 5.14 -7.08 14.84
CA TRP A 61 4.76 -6.14 15.91
C TRP A 61 3.65 -6.70 16.80
N THR A 62 2.56 -7.20 16.21
CA THR A 62 1.43 -7.72 16.99
C THR A 62 1.74 -9.04 17.67
N SER A 63 2.58 -9.89 17.07
CA SER A 63 3.01 -11.15 17.68
C SER A 63 3.88 -10.92 18.93
N ASN A 64 4.57 -9.79 19.00
CA ASN A 64 5.36 -9.37 20.15
C ASN A 64 4.54 -8.55 21.19
N GLY A 65 3.21 -8.56 21.09
CA GLY A 65 2.31 -7.88 22.03
C GLY A 65 1.98 -6.43 21.68
N GLY A 66 2.54 -5.89 20.59
CA GLY A 66 2.19 -4.59 20.05
C GLY A 66 0.74 -4.55 19.53
N LYS A 67 0.17 -3.34 19.38
CA LYS A 67 -1.20 -3.14 18.89
C LYS A 67 -1.23 -2.33 17.60
N SER A 68 -2.21 -2.65 16.75
CA SER A 68 -2.61 -1.83 15.60
C SER A 68 -3.83 -1.00 15.98
N TYR A 69 -3.71 0.32 15.93
CA TYR A 69 -4.77 1.24 16.38
C TYR A 69 -5.68 1.75 15.26
N ALA A 70 -5.16 1.80 14.04
CA ALA A 70 -5.90 2.25 12.87
C ALA A 70 -5.43 1.50 11.62
N LYS A 71 -6.29 1.42 10.62
CA LYS A 71 -5.98 0.86 9.31
C LYS A 71 -6.58 1.76 8.24
N SER A 72 -5.82 2.01 7.17
CA SER A 72 -6.35 2.74 6.03
C SER A 72 -7.46 1.94 5.32
N ARG A 73 -8.29 2.65 4.56
CA ARG A 73 -9.10 2.01 3.52
C ARG A 73 -8.20 1.28 2.50
N PRO A 74 -8.70 0.25 1.79
CA PRO A 74 -7.99 -0.34 0.67
C PRO A 74 -7.70 0.68 -0.43
N VAL A 75 -6.53 0.60 -1.06
CA VAL A 75 -6.12 1.52 -2.13
C VAL A 75 -5.49 0.73 -3.29
N PRO A 76 -5.99 0.84 -4.52
CA PRO A 76 -5.44 0.17 -5.71
C PRO A 76 -4.22 0.92 -6.25
N ILE A 77 -3.09 0.80 -5.55
CA ILE A 77 -1.84 1.49 -5.87
C ILE A 77 -0.81 0.61 -6.59
N LYS A 78 -1.02 -0.71 -6.63
CA LYS A 78 -0.12 -1.66 -7.27
C LYS A 78 -0.58 -1.89 -8.71
N GLN A 79 0.02 -1.16 -9.64
CA GLN A 79 -0.28 -1.22 -11.05
C GLN A 79 0.75 -2.09 -11.78
N ILE A 80 0.29 -2.89 -12.74
CA ILE A 80 1.15 -3.55 -13.73
C ILE A 80 1.11 -2.72 -15.00
N ILE A 81 2.25 -2.16 -15.40
CA ILE A 81 2.36 -1.27 -16.56
C ILE A 81 3.11 -1.95 -17.70
N GLY A 82 2.60 -1.80 -18.92
CA GLY A 82 3.20 -2.33 -20.15
C GLY A 82 3.88 -1.22 -20.97
N SER A 83 4.91 -1.59 -21.73
CA SER A 83 5.57 -0.67 -22.67
C SER A 83 4.63 -0.32 -23.83
N THR A 84 4.57 0.96 -24.21
CA THR A 84 3.84 1.44 -25.39
C THR A 84 4.40 0.94 -26.72
N ARG A 85 5.56 0.27 -26.71
CA ARG A 85 6.14 -0.38 -27.89
C ARG A 85 5.55 -1.76 -28.19
N LEU A 86 4.79 -2.35 -27.25
CA LEU A 86 4.14 -3.63 -27.48
C LEU A 86 2.89 -3.44 -28.35
N PRO A 87 2.58 -4.39 -29.26
CA PRO A 87 1.31 -4.40 -29.96
C PRO A 87 0.14 -4.38 -28.97
N GLN A 88 -0.93 -3.64 -29.30
CA GLN A 88 -2.12 -3.55 -28.43
C GLN A 88 -2.72 -4.93 -28.12
N ALA A 89 -2.73 -5.84 -29.10
CA ALA A 89 -3.21 -7.20 -28.93
C ALA A 89 -2.43 -7.99 -27.87
N ASP A 90 -1.12 -7.76 -27.74
CA ASP A 90 -0.30 -8.41 -26.70
C ASP A 90 -0.59 -7.82 -25.32
N LEU A 91 -0.78 -6.49 -25.23
CA LEU A 91 -1.16 -5.82 -23.99
C LEU A 91 -2.52 -6.32 -23.49
N ASP A 92 -3.49 -6.48 -24.38
CA ASP A 92 -4.82 -6.99 -24.04
C ASP A 92 -4.74 -8.46 -23.62
N ARG A 93 -3.98 -9.30 -24.33
CA ARG A 93 -3.75 -10.70 -23.94
C ARG A 93 -3.10 -10.82 -22.56
N ILE A 94 -2.11 -9.99 -22.25
CA ILE A 94 -1.47 -9.98 -20.93
C ILE A 94 -2.48 -9.58 -19.85
N ARG A 95 -3.32 -8.56 -20.11
CA ARG A 95 -4.37 -8.14 -19.18
C ARG A 95 -5.34 -9.28 -18.89
N ASP A 96 -5.84 -9.94 -19.93
CA ASP A 96 -6.82 -11.02 -19.81
C ASP A 96 -6.27 -12.19 -18.99
N ILE A 97 -5.01 -12.57 -19.22
CA ILE A 97 -4.32 -13.59 -18.42
C ILE A 97 -4.23 -13.18 -16.95
N LEU A 98 -3.85 -11.94 -16.65
CA LEU A 98 -3.71 -11.47 -15.27
C LEU A 98 -5.04 -11.48 -14.51
N VAL A 99 -6.12 -10.97 -15.11
CA VAL A 99 -7.42 -10.86 -14.43
C VAL A 99 -8.14 -12.21 -14.29
N THR A 100 -7.82 -13.20 -15.13
CA THR A 100 -8.35 -14.56 -15.04
C THR A 100 -7.43 -15.52 -14.27
N LEU A 101 -6.26 -15.07 -13.83
CA LEU A 101 -5.23 -15.94 -13.23
C LEU A 101 -5.76 -16.77 -12.05
N SER A 102 -6.58 -16.16 -11.18
CA SER A 102 -7.16 -16.82 -10.01
C SER A 102 -8.22 -17.89 -10.35
N GLN A 103 -8.64 -17.99 -11.61
CA GLN A 103 -9.66 -18.93 -12.08
C GLN A 103 -9.07 -20.29 -12.49
N THR A 104 -7.73 -20.41 -12.52
CA THR A 104 -7.04 -21.65 -12.89
C THR A 104 -6.22 -22.20 -11.72
N GLU A 105 -6.08 -23.52 -11.62
CA GLU A 105 -5.27 -24.14 -10.55
C GLU A 105 -3.80 -23.68 -10.62
N ALA A 106 -3.24 -23.64 -11.84
CA ALA A 106 -1.88 -23.17 -12.06
C ALA A 106 -1.71 -21.70 -11.63
N GLY A 107 -2.65 -20.83 -11.99
CA GLY A 107 -2.61 -19.43 -11.61
C GLY A 107 -2.82 -19.21 -10.11
N GLN A 108 -3.65 -20.01 -9.44
CA GLN A 108 -3.79 -19.99 -7.98
C GLN A 108 -2.48 -20.36 -7.28
N LYS A 109 -1.73 -21.35 -7.79
CA LYS A 109 -0.39 -21.70 -7.26
C LYS A 109 0.60 -20.54 -7.41
N VAL A 110 0.61 -19.87 -8.56
CA VAL A 110 1.45 -18.68 -8.79
C VAL A 110 1.08 -17.54 -7.83
N LEU A 111 -0.22 -17.24 -7.70
CA LEU A 111 -0.73 -16.21 -6.81
C LEU A 111 -0.34 -16.48 -5.34
N ALA A 112 -0.46 -17.73 -4.88
CA ALA A 112 -0.08 -18.11 -3.52
C ALA A 112 1.40 -17.81 -3.20
N ALA A 113 2.31 -18.04 -4.14
CA ALA A 113 3.73 -17.74 -3.97
C ALA A 113 4.03 -16.23 -3.83
N THR A 114 3.15 -15.38 -4.37
CA THR A 114 3.29 -13.91 -4.32
C THR A 114 2.55 -13.26 -3.15
N GLY A 115 1.67 -14.00 -2.47
CA GLY A 115 0.75 -13.48 -1.46
C GLY A 115 -0.42 -12.66 -2.01
N TYR A 116 -0.59 -12.57 -3.33
CA TYR A 116 -1.77 -11.97 -3.97
C TYR A 116 -2.90 -12.99 -4.12
N LYS A 117 -4.15 -12.50 -4.20
CA LYS A 117 -5.34 -13.33 -4.44
C LYS A 117 -5.82 -13.30 -5.90
N GLY A 118 -5.36 -12.34 -6.68
CA GLY A 118 -5.75 -12.10 -8.06
C GLY A 118 -5.46 -10.67 -8.48
N PHE A 119 -5.77 -10.37 -9.73
CA PHE A 119 -5.70 -9.03 -10.31
C PHE A 119 -7.10 -8.60 -10.74
N VAL A 120 -7.31 -7.28 -10.83
CA VAL A 120 -8.55 -6.69 -11.33
C VAL A 120 -8.22 -5.80 -12.53
N ALA A 121 -9.20 -5.60 -13.41
CA ALA A 121 -9.05 -4.64 -14.50
C ALA A 121 -8.88 -3.21 -13.94
N PRO A 122 -8.16 -2.33 -14.65
CA PRO A 122 -8.08 -0.91 -14.30
C PRO A 122 -9.47 -0.28 -14.22
N ASN A 123 -9.64 0.67 -13.31
CA ASN A 123 -10.90 1.39 -13.14
C ASN A 123 -10.58 2.89 -12.98
N PRO A 124 -10.76 3.69 -14.05
CA PRO A 124 -10.41 5.11 -14.04
C PRO A 124 -11.13 5.93 -12.96
N ASP A 125 -12.38 5.59 -12.63
CA ASP A 125 -13.15 6.32 -11.61
C ASP A 125 -12.60 6.05 -10.21
N VAL A 126 -12.25 4.80 -9.92
CA VAL A 126 -11.61 4.41 -8.66
C VAL A 126 -10.24 5.06 -8.55
N GLU A 127 -9.44 5.02 -9.62
CA GLU A 127 -8.12 5.64 -9.67
C GLU A 127 -8.20 7.15 -9.43
N LYS A 128 -9.13 7.84 -10.09
CA LYS A 128 -9.37 9.27 -9.89
C LYS A 128 -9.81 9.60 -8.46
N SER A 129 -10.73 8.83 -7.90
CA SER A 129 -11.19 9.00 -6.52
C SER A 129 -10.05 8.80 -5.51
N VAL A 130 -9.17 7.85 -5.78
CA VAL A 130 -7.99 7.56 -4.95
C VAL A 130 -6.96 8.69 -5.06
N MET A 131 -6.64 9.17 -6.26
CA MET A 131 -5.71 10.29 -6.44
C MET A 131 -6.20 11.55 -5.71
N ALA A 132 -7.47 11.90 -5.87
CA ALA A 132 -8.09 13.02 -5.16
C ALA A 132 -7.99 12.88 -3.63
N TRP A 133 -8.17 11.66 -3.11
CA TRP A 133 -8.01 11.41 -1.68
C TRP A 133 -6.55 11.44 -1.22
N LEU A 134 -5.61 10.96 -2.02
CA LEU A 134 -4.18 11.06 -1.71
C LEU A 134 -3.68 12.51 -1.80
N GLY A 135 -4.39 13.38 -2.52
CA GLY A 135 -4.00 14.77 -2.77
C GLY A 135 -2.91 14.88 -3.84
N ILE A 136 -2.94 13.99 -4.84
CA ILE A 136 -2.02 13.94 -5.99
C ILE A 136 -2.79 14.09 -7.30
#